data_AF-A0A1R0GX55-F1
#
_entry.id   AF-A0A1R0GX55-F1
#
_cell.length_a   1.000
_cell.length_b   1.000
_cell.length_c   1.000
_cell.angle_alpha   90.00
_cell.angle_beta   90.00
_cell.angle_gamma   90.00
#
_symmetry.space_group_name_H-M   'P 1'
#
loop_
_entity.id
_entity.type
_entity.pdbx_description
1 polymer ?
#
loop_
_entity_poly.entity_id
_entity_poly.type
_entity_poly.pdbx_seq_one_letter_code
_entity_poly.pdbx_strand_id
1 'polypeptide(L)' 'MPIGCYGGKTFGMSEARTKPIQPAIDKSIRILAKAGRNAAMDRIREGLGIHS' A
#
# COMPACT_ATOMS: atom_id res chain seq x y z
N MET A 1 11.71 -4.51 -6.50
CA MET A 1 11.45 -5.86 -5.96
C MET A 1 10.13 -5.78 -5.21
N PRO A 2 9.02 -6.33 -5.74
CA PRO A 2 7.72 -6.20 -5.10
C PRO A 2 7.73 -7.01 -3.81
N ILE A 3 7.51 -6.31 -2.69
CA ILE A 3 7.55 -6.91 -1.36
C ILE A 3 6.17 -7.52 -1.11
N GLY A 4 6.07 -8.84 -1.29
CA GLY A 4 5.00 -9.64 -0.70
C GLY A 4 3.76 -9.82 -1.58
N CYS A 5 3.83 -10.78 -2.51
CA CYS A 5 2.64 -11.57 -2.83
C CYS A 5 2.62 -12.74 -1.83
N TYR A 6 1.73 -12.69 -0.83
CA TYR A 6 1.56 -13.80 0.12
C TYR A 6 1.11 -15.05 -0.65
N GLY A 7 2.03 -16.00 -0.88
CA GLY A 7 1.74 -17.29 -1.52
C GLY A 7 1.36 -17.25 -3.01
N GLY A 8 1.64 -16.17 -3.73
CA GLY A 8 1.37 -16.09 -5.18
C GLY A 8 -0.11 -16.04 -5.58
N LYS A 9 -1.04 -15.97 -4.61
CA LYS A 9 -2.48 -15.89 -4.85
C LYS A 9 -3.02 -14.56 -4.35
N THR A 10 -3.54 -13.76 -5.28
CA THR A 10 -4.38 -12.61 -4.97
C THR A 10 -5.71 -13.15 -4.40
N PHE A 11 -5.90 -13.08 -3.08
CA PHE A 11 -7.17 -13.44 -2.45
C PHE A 11 -8.29 -12.61 -3.11
N GLY A 12 -9.09 -13.24 -3.98
CA GLY A 12 -10.29 -12.66 -4.57
C GLY A 12 -10.11 -11.43 -5.47
N MET A 13 -8.89 -11.04 -5.85
CA MET A 13 -8.66 -9.90 -6.74
C MET A 13 -8.00 -10.32 -8.05
N SER A 14 -8.69 -10.12 -9.17
CA SER A 14 -8.10 -10.25 -10.51
C SER A 14 -6.83 -9.39 -10.61
N GLU A 15 -5.78 -9.86 -11.28
CA GLU A 15 -4.56 -9.08 -11.51
C GLU A 15 -4.83 -7.71 -12.13
N ALA A 16 -5.91 -7.57 -12.92
CA ALA A 16 -6.35 -6.28 -13.46
C ALA A 16 -6.70 -5.26 -12.36
N ARG A 17 -7.23 -5.73 -11.22
CA ARG A 17 -7.55 -4.91 -10.05
C ARG A 17 -6.33 -4.72 -9.15
N THR A 18 -5.46 -5.71 -9.03
CA THR A 18 -4.29 -5.66 -8.15
C THR A 18 -3.17 -4.77 -8.71
N LYS A 19 -2.95 -4.77 -10.03
CA LYS A 19 -1.91 -3.97 -10.71
C LYS A 19 -1.92 -2.47 -10.34
N PRO A 20 -3.06 -1.76 -10.34
CA PRO A 20 -3.07 -0.36 -9.92
C PRO A 20 -2.93 -0.14 -8.40
N ILE A 21 -3.24 -1.15 -7.58
CA ILE A 21 -3.26 -1.03 -6.11
C ILE A 21 -1.86 -1.30 -5.52
N GLN A 22 -1.11 -2.24 -6.09
CA GLN A 22 0.20 -2.64 -5.58
C GLN A 22 1.19 -1.46 -5.43
N PRO A 23 1.32 -0.53 -6.40
CA PRO A 23 2.22 0.62 -6.26
C PRO A 23 1.84 1.57 -5.11
N ALA A 24 0.53 1.72 -4.85
CA ALA A 24 0.04 2.55 -3.75
C ALA A 24 0.36 1.92 -2.38
N ILE A 25 0.23 0.59 -2.28
CA ILE A 25 0.61 -0.18 -1.08
C ILE A 25 2.12 -0.11 -0.86
N ASP A 26 2.94 -0.38 -1.88
CA ASP A 26 4.40 -0.34 -1.78
C ASP A 26 4.90 1.05 -1.37
N LYS A 27 4.32 2.12 -1.93
CA LYS A 27 4.61 3.51 -1.54
C LYS A 27 4.26 3.76 -0.07
N SER A 28 3.11 3.27 0.38
CA SER A 28 2.63 3.41 1.76
C SER A 28 3.51 2.66 2.76
N ILE A 29 3.91 1.43 2.45
CA ILE A 29 4.82 0.62 3.29
C ILE A 29 6.18 1.33 3.43
N ARG A 30 6.71 1.89 2.34
CA ARG A 30 7.97 2.64 2.37
C ARG A 30 7.89 3.89 3.25
N ILE A 31 6.73 4.55 3.28
CA ILE A 31 6.49 5.71 4.13
C ILE A 31 6.34 5.30 5.60
N LEU A 32 5.59 4.22 5.86
CA LEU A 32 5.38 3.65 7.19
C LEU A 32 6.69 3.18 7.83
N ALA A 33 7.59 2.53 7.07
CA ALA A 33 8.88 2.06 7.56
C ALA A 33 9.80 3.19 8.07
N LYS A 34 9.53 4.44 7.69
CA LYS A 34 10.31 5.63 8.09
C LYS A 34 9.61 6.52 9.12
N ALA A 35 8.43 6.14 9.62
CA ALA A 35 7.58 6.99 10.46
C ALA A 35 7.02 6.27 11.69
N GLY A 36 6.84 7.00 12.79
CA GLY A 36 6.06 6.51 13.94
C GLY A 36 4.58 6.33 13.57
N ARG A 37 3.84 5.50 14.34
CA ARG A 37 2.47 5.06 14.01
C ARG A 37 1.51 6.18 13.56
N ASN A 38 1.42 7.29 14.30
CA ASN A 38 0.51 8.37 13.95
C ASN A 38 0.95 9.12 12.67
N ALA A 39 2.22 9.51 12.60
CA ALA A 39 2.78 10.18 11.43
C ALA A 39 2.69 9.32 10.16
N ALA A 40 2.75 8.00 10.30
CA ALA A 40 2.57 7.09 9.19
C ALA A 40 1.13 7.05 8.69
N MET A 41 0.14 7.03 9.60
CA MET A 41 -1.28 7.02 9.23
C MET A 41 -1.66 8.30 8.45
N ASP A 42 -1.16 9.46 8.87
CA ASP A 42 -1.43 10.72 8.18
C ASP A 42 -0.80 10.75 6.78
N ARG A 43 0.44 10.26 6.64
CA ARG A 43 1.09 10.18 5.32
C ARG A 43 0.48 9.12 4.41
N ILE A 44 -0.09 8.04 4.96
CA ILE A 44 -0.83 7.05 4.18
C ILE A 44 -2.12 7.67 3.63
N ARG A 45 -2.86 8.44 4.44
CA ARG A 45 -4.05 9.16 3.98
C ARG A 45 -3.73 10.14 2.86
N GLU A 46 -2.69 10.96 3.03
CA GLU A 46 -2.20 11.86 1.99
C GLU A 46 -1.76 11.10 0.73
N GLY A 47 -0.99 10.02 0.89
CA GLY A 47 -0.50 9.19 -0.22
C GLY A 47 -1.59 8.48 -1.00
N LEU A 48 -2.73 8.19 -0.36
CA LEU A 48 -3.92 7.60 -0.96
C LEU A 48 -4.96 8.64 -1.40
N GLY A 49 -4.71 9.95 -1.19
CA GLY A 49 -5.65 11.02 -1.52
C GLY A 49 -6.95 10.97 -0.72
N ILE A 50 -6.92 10.33 0.46
CA ILE A 50 -8.06 10.27 1.36
C ILE A 50 -8.08 11.57 2.17
N HIS A 51 -8.76 12.57 1.64
CA HIS A 51 -9.07 13.80 2.37
C HIS A 51 -10.37 13.58 3.17
N SER A 52 -10.38 14.01 4.43
CA SER A 52 -11.60 14.08 5.24
C SER A 52 -12.51 15.20 4.75
#